data_AF-A0AAN8F249-F1
#
_entry.id   AF-A0AAN8F249-F1
#
_cell.length_a   1.000
_cell.length_b   1.000
_cell.length_c   1.000
_cell.angle_alpha   90.00
_cell.angle_beta   90.00
_cell.angle_gamma   90.00
#
_symmetry.space_group_name_H-M   'P 1'
#
loop_
_entity.id
_entity.type
_entity.pdbx_description
1 polymer ?
#
loop_
_entity_poly.entity_id
_entity_poly.type
_entity_poly.pdbx_seq_one_letter_code
_entity_poly.pdbx_strand_id
1 'polypeptide(L)'
;MEKFREHAEHMQEVCRLLHHISLTDALHVNTGHCERNMRALAPLTLMSGRTLCQHPSSRIARENLEVFCDTWCQSVNDLSRLAKESDAAACGRVAAEKQAYMSLPRPGKHGTTSKPSKPITLDIEDQQKMAKVGLEMKLLTSEVDAEAEKWDEYAENDIVKRAKAMSSMAYNMYLFTRGDGPLKTTHDLFTQAEFFAEQANKMYKTVREFSYEVPGSAEKSELSVILERIPVHCQQLQV
;
A
#
# COMPACT_ATOMS: atom_id res chain seq x y z
N MET A 1 -21.15 28.16 -11.48
CA MET A 1 -22.15 27.11 -11.16
C MET A 1 -22.00 25.91 -12.08
N GLU A 2 -21.97 26.07 -13.41
CA GLU A 2 -21.87 24.93 -14.33
C GLU A 2 -20.59 24.09 -14.15
N LYS A 3 -19.42 24.73 -14.07
CA LYS A 3 -18.15 24.02 -13.81
C LYS A 3 -18.15 23.19 -12.51
N PHE A 4 -18.82 23.68 -11.46
CA PHE A 4 -18.94 22.93 -10.21
C PHE A 4 -19.84 21.71 -10.39
N ARG A 5 -20.93 21.88 -11.14
CA ARG A 5 -21.85 20.78 -11.45
C ARG A 5 -21.15 19.68 -12.27
N GLU A 6 -20.43 20.05 -13.33
CA GLU A 6 -19.63 19.10 -14.13
C GLU A 6 -18.62 18.37 -13.24
N HIS A 7 -17.89 19.10 -12.39
CA HIS A 7 -16.96 18.50 -11.44
C HIS A 7 -17.65 17.54 -10.46
N ALA A 8 -18.80 17.93 -9.91
CA ALA A 8 -19.56 17.09 -8.99
C ALA A 8 -20.11 15.83 -9.68
N GLU A 9 -20.52 15.91 -10.94
CA GLU A 9 -20.92 14.76 -11.75
C GLU A 9 -19.74 13.81 -11.98
N HIS A 10 -18.55 14.33 -12.32
CA HIS A 10 -17.33 13.52 -12.44
C HIS A 10 -16.96 12.83 -11.12
N MET A 11 -16.99 13.55 -10.00
CA MET A 11 -16.68 12.96 -8.70
C MET A 11 -17.70 11.85 -8.36
N GLN A 12 -18.98 12.04 -8.65
CA GLN A 12 -20.00 11.01 -8.41
C GLN A 12 -19.76 9.76 -9.27
N GLU A 13 -19.27 9.93 -10.50
CA GLU A 13 -18.88 8.80 -11.35
C GLU A 13 -17.68 8.04 -10.77
N VAL A 14 -16.67 8.74 -10.26
CA VAL A 14 -15.55 8.11 -9.56
C VAL A 14 -16.04 7.29 -8.36
N CYS A 15 -16.97 7.81 -7.56
CA CYS A 15 -17.58 7.03 -6.46
C CYS A 15 -18.27 5.76 -6.96
N ARG A 16 -19.07 5.83 -8.03
CA ARG A 16 -19.74 4.65 -8.61
C ARG A 16 -18.74 3.60 -9.07
N LEU A 17 -17.68 4.03 -9.76
CA LEU A 17 -16.64 3.14 -10.25
C LEU A 17 -15.94 2.43 -9.09
N LEU A 18 -15.49 3.19 -8.08
CA LEU A 18 -14.86 2.62 -6.88
C LEU A 18 -15.78 1.65 -6.13
N HIS A 19 -17.08 1.96 -6.06
CA HIS A 19 -18.06 1.07 -5.46
C HIS A 19 -18.21 -0.24 -6.24
N HIS A 20 -18.24 -0.16 -7.57
CA HIS A 20 -18.36 -1.33 -8.45
C HIS A 20 -17.13 -2.25 -8.42
N ILE A 21 -15.93 -1.68 -8.28
CA ILE A 21 -14.67 -2.44 -8.25
C ILE A 21 -14.22 -2.79 -6.82
N SER A 22 -15.03 -2.49 -5.80
CA SER A 22 -14.67 -2.74 -4.40
C SER A 22 -14.38 -4.22 -4.18
N LEU A 23 -13.17 -4.50 -3.70
CA LEU A 23 -12.65 -5.87 -3.55
C LEU A 23 -12.91 -6.49 -2.18
N THR A 24 -13.34 -5.68 -1.21
CA THR A 24 -13.65 -6.10 0.15
C THR A 24 -14.99 -5.53 0.57
N ASP A 25 -15.69 -6.23 1.48
CA ASP A 25 -16.98 -5.76 2.00
C ASP A 25 -16.85 -4.40 2.69
N ALA A 26 -15.74 -4.15 3.38
CA ALA A 26 -15.45 -2.87 4.01
C ALA A 26 -15.34 -1.73 2.98
N LEU A 27 -14.59 -1.96 1.89
CA LEU A 27 -14.49 -0.98 0.80
C LEU A 27 -15.83 -0.75 0.13
N HIS A 28 -16.61 -1.82 -0.09
CA HIS A 28 -17.92 -1.71 -0.71
C HIS A 28 -18.90 -0.86 0.12
N VAL A 29 -18.92 -1.06 1.44
CA VAL A 29 -19.74 -0.24 2.36
C VAL A 29 -19.27 1.22 2.36
N ASN A 30 -17.96 1.46 2.47
CA ASN A 30 -17.41 2.81 2.57
C ASN A 30 -17.59 3.62 1.29
N THR A 31 -17.33 3.01 0.12
CA THR A 31 -17.54 3.63 -1.19
C THR A 31 -19.01 3.94 -1.44
N GLY A 32 -19.92 3.03 -1.07
CA GLY A 32 -21.37 3.26 -1.19
C GLY A 32 -21.90 4.33 -0.22
N HIS A 33 -21.26 4.51 0.93
CA HIS A 33 -21.53 5.66 1.81
C HIS A 33 -21.06 6.97 1.18
N CYS A 34 -19.81 7.01 0.70
CA CYS A 34 -19.22 8.19 0.05
C CYS A 34 -20.05 8.64 -1.18
N GLU A 35 -20.48 7.70 -2.03
CA GLU A 35 -21.33 7.97 -3.19
C GLU A 35 -22.64 8.67 -2.79
N ARG A 36 -23.36 8.11 -1.81
CA ARG A 36 -24.63 8.68 -1.32
C ARG A 36 -24.44 10.06 -0.71
N ASN A 37 -23.39 10.23 0.09
CA ASN A 37 -23.07 11.51 0.72
C ASN A 37 -22.79 12.59 -0.34
N MET A 38 -21.94 12.28 -1.32
CA MET A 38 -21.55 13.27 -2.33
C MET A 38 -22.69 13.63 -3.27
N ARG A 39 -23.55 12.66 -3.62
CA ARG A 39 -24.80 12.90 -4.37
C ARG A 39 -25.74 13.84 -3.62
N ALA A 40 -25.87 13.68 -2.30
CA ALA A 40 -26.73 14.54 -1.48
C ALA A 40 -26.11 15.93 -1.29
N LEU A 41 -24.79 16.03 -1.14
CA LEU A 41 -24.09 17.28 -0.86
C LEU A 41 -24.02 18.23 -2.06
N ALA A 42 -23.76 17.71 -3.27
CA ALA A 42 -23.60 18.50 -4.49
C ALA A 42 -24.73 19.55 -4.74
N PRO A 43 -26.03 19.18 -4.70
CA PRO A 43 -27.10 20.15 -4.88
C PRO A 43 -27.18 21.16 -3.74
N LEU A 44 -26.87 20.77 -2.49
CA LEU A 44 -26.91 21.67 -1.34
C LEU A 44 -25.82 22.75 -1.43
N THR A 45 -24.60 22.37 -1.82
CA THR A 45 -23.50 23.31 -2.06
C THR A 45 -23.87 24.29 -3.18
N LEU A 46 -24.47 23.81 -4.27
CA LEU A 46 -24.91 24.69 -5.36
C LEU A 46 -26.03 25.64 -4.93
N MET A 47 -26.98 25.17 -4.12
CA MET A 47 -28.05 26.03 -3.59
C MET A 47 -27.52 27.09 -2.62
N SER A 48 -26.56 26.75 -1.76
CA SER A 48 -25.92 27.71 -0.85
C SER A 48 -25.24 28.85 -1.62
N GLY A 49 -24.57 28.54 -2.74
CA GLY A 49 -23.99 29.55 -3.62
C GLY A 49 -25.04 30.45 -4.27
N ARG A 50 -26.18 29.89 -4.71
CA ARG A 50 -27.29 30.69 -5.25
C ARG A 50 -27.87 31.64 -4.20
N THR A 51 -28.03 31.19 -2.96
CA THR A 51 -28.51 32.03 -1.86
C THR A 51 -27.58 33.21 -1.62
N LEU A 52 -26.26 33.00 -1.66
CA LEU A 52 -25.30 34.11 -1.55
C LEU A 52 -25.40 35.09 -2.74
N CYS A 53 -25.58 34.59 -3.97
CA CYS A 53 -25.79 35.46 -5.13
C CYS A 53 -27.06 36.33 -5.01
N GLN A 54 -28.11 35.81 -4.38
CA GLN A 54 -29.34 36.57 -4.12
C GLN A 54 -29.18 37.59 -2.98
N HIS A 55 -28.30 37.30 -2.01
CA HIS A 55 -28.07 38.13 -0.82
C HIS A 55 -26.57 38.39 -0.57
N PRO A 56 -25.88 39.14 -1.45
CA PRO A 56 -24.40 39.25 -1.43
C PRO A 56 -23.83 39.90 -0.17
N SER A 57 -24.61 40.77 0.48
CA SER A 57 -24.22 41.44 1.74
C SER A 57 -24.51 40.61 2.99
N SER A 58 -25.23 39.49 2.87
CA SER A 58 -25.61 38.66 4.01
C SER A 58 -24.40 37.89 4.54
N ARG A 59 -24.05 38.12 5.81
CA ARG A 59 -23.03 37.36 6.52
C ARG A 59 -23.41 35.89 6.66
N ILE A 60 -24.67 35.62 7.01
CA ILE A 60 -25.18 34.26 7.20
C ILE A 60 -25.10 33.45 5.89
N ALA A 61 -25.44 34.06 4.75
CA ALA A 61 -25.35 33.38 3.46
C ALA A 61 -23.90 33.03 3.07
N ARG A 62 -22.94 33.86 3.49
CA ARG A 62 -21.51 33.66 3.26
C ARG A 62 -20.98 32.51 4.13
N GLU A 63 -21.26 32.55 5.43
CA GLU A 63 -20.88 31.50 6.39
C GLU A 63 -21.51 30.15 6.01
N ASN A 64 -22.78 30.15 5.56
CA ASN A 64 -23.44 28.93 5.09
C ASN A 64 -22.74 28.32 3.87
N LEU A 65 -22.36 29.14 2.88
CA LEU A 65 -21.61 28.65 1.71
C LEU A 65 -20.24 28.09 2.12
N GLU A 66 -19.54 28.77 3.04
CA GLU A 66 -18.23 28.34 3.54
C GLU A 66 -18.30 26.92 4.15
N VAL A 67 -19.29 26.66 5.01
CA VAL A 67 -19.50 25.32 5.59
C VAL A 67 -19.74 24.25 4.52
N PHE A 68 -20.55 24.56 3.50
CA PHE A 68 -20.81 23.61 2.40
C PHE A 68 -19.57 23.40 1.51
N CYS A 69 -18.74 24.43 1.32
CA CYS A 69 -17.46 24.31 0.62
C CYS A 69 -16.48 23.44 1.40
N ASP A 70 -16.33 23.65 2.71
CA ASP A 70 -15.45 22.86 3.56
C ASP A 70 -15.89 21.39 3.61
N THR A 71 -17.20 21.15 3.74
CA THR A 71 -17.78 19.80 3.73
C THR A 71 -17.58 19.11 2.37
N TRP A 72 -17.67 19.86 1.27
CA TRP A 72 -17.40 19.35 -0.07
C TRP A 72 -15.94 18.96 -0.23
N CYS A 73 -15.01 19.83 0.19
CA CYS A 73 -13.58 19.55 0.17
C CYS A 73 -13.24 18.30 1.00
N GLN A 74 -13.83 18.15 2.18
CA GLN A 74 -13.64 16.96 3.01
C GLN A 74 -14.16 15.68 2.30
N SER A 75 -15.32 15.75 1.65
CA SER A 75 -15.88 14.62 0.90
C SER A 75 -14.99 14.20 -0.27
N VAL A 76 -14.37 15.15 -0.97
CA VAL A 76 -13.39 14.88 -2.05
C VAL A 76 -12.10 14.25 -1.50
N ASN A 77 -11.65 14.68 -0.32
CA ASN A 77 -10.49 14.09 0.34
C ASN A 77 -10.76 12.64 0.78
N ASP A 78 -11.95 12.38 1.33
CA ASP A 78 -12.37 11.02 1.69
C ASP A 78 -12.45 10.11 0.47
N LEU A 79 -12.96 10.61 -0.65
CA LEU A 79 -12.97 9.88 -1.92
C LEU A 79 -11.55 9.55 -2.40
N SER A 80 -10.62 10.51 -2.30
CA SER A 80 -9.21 10.30 -2.65
C SER A 80 -8.54 9.26 -1.76
N ARG A 81 -8.86 9.21 -0.46
CA ARG A 81 -8.40 8.16 0.45
C ARG A 81 -8.96 6.79 0.04
N LEU A 82 -10.25 6.70 -0.25
CA LEU A 82 -10.89 5.44 -0.69
C LEU A 82 -10.32 4.93 -2.01
N ALA A 83 -9.94 5.82 -2.93
CA ALA A 83 -9.27 5.44 -4.17
C ALA A 83 -7.90 4.78 -3.88
N LYS A 84 -7.10 5.36 -2.97
CA LYS A 84 -5.80 4.77 -2.56
C LYS A 84 -5.97 3.43 -1.85
N GLU A 85 -6.97 3.31 -0.97
CA GLU A 85 -7.26 2.03 -0.30
C GLU A 85 -7.71 0.95 -1.30
N SER A 86 -8.49 1.33 -2.31
CA SER A 86 -8.93 0.41 -3.38
C SER A 86 -7.76 -0.05 -4.25
N ASP A 87 -6.84 0.86 -4.60
CA ASP A 87 -5.62 0.54 -5.34
C ASP A 87 -4.72 -0.41 -4.53
N ALA A 88 -4.48 -0.12 -3.26
CA ALA A 88 -3.71 -0.99 -2.37
C ALA A 88 -4.33 -2.40 -2.26
N ALA A 89 -5.66 -2.50 -2.16
CA ALA A 89 -6.37 -3.78 -2.16
C ALA A 89 -6.21 -4.52 -3.49
N ALA A 90 -6.25 -3.81 -4.62
CA ALA A 90 -6.05 -4.39 -5.94
C ALA A 90 -4.61 -4.89 -6.13
N CYS A 91 -3.60 -4.10 -5.76
CA CYS A 91 -2.20 -4.51 -5.78
C CYS A 91 -1.94 -5.72 -4.88
N GLY A 92 -2.50 -5.73 -3.67
CA GLY A 92 -2.41 -6.87 -2.75
C GLY A 92 -3.03 -8.14 -3.34
N ARG A 93 -4.18 -8.01 -4.01
CA ARG A 93 -4.82 -9.14 -4.71
C ARG A 93 -3.99 -9.63 -5.89
N VAL A 94 -3.46 -8.74 -6.72
CA VAL A 94 -2.60 -9.12 -7.86
C VAL A 94 -1.32 -9.82 -7.39
N ALA A 95 -0.73 -9.37 -6.27
CA ALA A 95 0.40 -10.04 -5.66
C ALA A 95 0.03 -11.46 -5.19
N ALA A 96 -1.13 -11.62 -4.55
CA ALA A 96 -1.64 -12.93 -4.12
C ALA A 96 -1.97 -13.87 -5.30
N GLU A 97 -2.59 -13.35 -6.38
CA GLU A 97 -2.90 -14.14 -7.58
C GLU A 97 -1.63 -14.56 -8.33
N LYS A 98 -0.60 -13.70 -8.41
CA LYS A 98 0.71 -14.08 -8.95
C LYS A 98 1.38 -15.17 -8.12
N GLN A 99 1.29 -15.11 -6.80
CA GLN A 99 1.78 -16.19 -5.92
C GLN A 99 1.02 -17.50 -6.13
N ALA A 100 -0.30 -17.44 -6.32
CA ALA A 100 -1.14 -18.62 -6.58
C ALA A 100 -0.84 -19.29 -7.94
N TYR A 101 -0.50 -18.51 -8.96
CA TYR A 101 -0.15 -19.04 -10.29
C TYR A 101 1.26 -19.65 -10.34
N MET A 102 2.16 -19.20 -9.46
CA MET A 102 3.53 -19.73 -9.34
C MET A 102 3.61 -20.98 -8.46
N SER A 103 2.51 -21.36 -7.80
CA SER A 103 2.36 -22.67 -7.18
C SER A 103 1.79 -23.64 -8.22
N LEU A 104 2.48 -24.76 -8.48
CA LEU A 104 1.99 -25.81 -9.38
C LEU A 104 0.55 -26.22 -9.01
N PRO A 105 -0.32 -26.56 -10.00
CA PRO A 105 -1.65 -27.08 -9.73
C PRO A 105 -1.51 -28.31 -8.82
N ARG A 106 -2.03 -28.20 -7.59
CA ARG A 106 -1.87 -29.24 -6.56
C ARG A 106 -2.34 -30.60 -7.10
N PRO A 107 -1.45 -31.61 -7.22
CA PRO A 107 -1.87 -32.97 -7.51
C PRO A 107 -2.64 -33.51 -6.29
N GLY A 108 -3.87 -33.94 -6.53
CA GLY A 108 -4.55 -34.94 -5.70
C GLY A 108 -5.04 -34.47 -4.32
N LYS A 109 -6.36 -34.51 -4.15
CA LYS A 109 -7.00 -34.67 -2.83
C LYS A 109 -6.49 -35.97 -2.20
N HIS A 110 -5.54 -35.90 -1.29
CA HIS A 110 -5.39 -36.91 -0.24
C HIS A 110 -5.53 -36.24 1.11
N GLY A 111 -6.57 -36.66 1.82
CA GLY A 111 -6.91 -36.16 3.14
C GLY A 111 -5.81 -36.48 4.14
N THR A 112 -5.34 -35.45 4.81
CA THR A 112 -5.02 -35.53 6.23
C THR A 112 -5.71 -34.36 6.88
N THR A 113 -6.68 -34.66 7.73
CA THR A 113 -7.33 -33.69 8.61
C THR A 113 -6.29 -33.26 9.63
N SER A 114 -5.48 -32.23 9.33
CA SER A 114 -4.73 -31.54 10.36
C SER A 114 -5.75 -30.78 11.21
N LYS A 115 -6.01 -31.34 12.40
CA LYS A 115 -6.70 -30.63 13.47
C LYS A 115 -6.09 -29.23 13.58
N PRO A 116 -6.89 -28.14 13.69
CA PRO A 116 -6.33 -26.83 13.96
C PRO A 116 -5.56 -26.92 15.27
N SER A 117 -4.23 -26.84 15.17
CA SER A 117 -3.37 -26.69 16.33
C SER A 117 -3.78 -25.40 17.01
N LYS A 118 -4.09 -25.49 18.31
CA LYS A 118 -4.40 -24.31 19.11
C LYS A 118 -3.26 -23.30 18.93
N PRO A 119 -3.56 -22.00 18.73
CA PRO A 119 -2.52 -20.99 18.68
C PRO A 119 -1.68 -21.11 19.95
N ILE A 120 -0.40 -21.41 19.81
CA ILE A 120 0.53 -21.36 20.94
C ILE A 120 0.61 -19.90 21.32
N THR A 121 0.14 -19.58 22.52
CA THR A 121 0.28 -18.23 23.07
C THR A 121 1.74 -18.06 23.43
N LEU A 122 2.48 -17.26 22.65
CA LEU A 122 3.85 -16.88 22.97
C LEU A 122 3.88 -16.23 24.36
N ASP A 123 4.96 -16.44 25.10
CA ASP A 123 5.11 -15.78 26.40
C ASP A 123 5.19 -14.25 26.23
N ILE A 124 5.00 -13.53 27.34
CA ILE A 124 4.92 -12.07 27.32
C ILE A 124 6.27 -11.44 26.89
N GLU A 125 7.39 -12.11 27.15
CA GLU A 125 8.72 -11.62 26.81
C GLU A 125 8.99 -11.72 25.31
N ASP A 126 8.63 -12.84 24.69
CA ASP A 126 8.70 -13.06 23.25
C ASP A 126 7.74 -12.15 22.49
N GLN A 127 6.51 -11.95 23.01
CA GLN A 127 5.58 -10.99 22.43
C GLN A 127 6.14 -9.55 22.42
N GLN A 128 6.84 -9.15 23.48
CA GLN A 128 7.49 -7.83 23.56
C GLN A 128 8.67 -7.71 22.60
N LYS A 129 9.53 -8.74 22.51
CA LYS A 129 10.64 -8.77 21.54
C LYS A 129 10.12 -8.67 20.11
N MET A 130 9.07 -9.41 19.78
CA MET A 130 8.41 -9.35 18.47
C MET A 130 7.78 -7.99 18.19
N ALA A 131 7.17 -7.35 19.19
CA ALA A 131 6.63 -6.01 19.03
C ALA A 131 7.73 -4.97 18.75
N LYS A 132 8.89 -5.10 19.41
CA LYS A 132 10.05 -4.24 19.17
C LYS A 132 10.60 -4.40 17.76
N VAL A 133 10.91 -5.63 17.35
CA VAL A 133 11.38 -5.94 15.99
C VAL A 133 10.36 -5.49 14.94
N GLY A 134 9.07 -5.60 15.26
CA GLY A 134 8.01 -5.14 14.39
C GLY A 134 7.92 -3.62 14.21
N LEU A 135 8.21 -2.86 15.26
CA LEU A 135 8.32 -1.40 15.16
C LEU A 135 9.54 -1.01 14.32
N GLU A 136 10.69 -1.64 14.56
CA GLU A 136 11.91 -1.45 13.78
C GLU A 136 11.66 -1.75 12.29
N MET A 137 10.95 -2.85 12.00
CA MET A 137 10.60 -3.22 10.62
C MET A 137 9.69 -2.18 9.95
N LYS A 138 8.67 -1.67 10.66
CA LYS A 138 7.80 -0.62 10.13
C LYS A 138 8.56 0.68 9.83
N LEU A 139 9.49 1.06 10.71
CA LEU A 139 10.32 2.25 10.50
C LEU A 139 11.23 2.06 9.28
N LEU A 140 11.91 0.92 9.15
CA LEU A 140 12.75 0.61 8.00
C LEU A 140 11.96 0.59 6.68
N THR A 141 10.77 -0.02 6.67
CA THR A 141 9.88 0.01 5.50
C THR A 141 9.49 1.45 5.14
N SER A 142 9.10 2.26 6.12
CA SER A 142 8.74 3.67 5.90
C SER A 142 9.91 4.51 5.40
N GLU A 143 11.14 4.26 5.88
CA GLU A 143 12.35 4.95 5.42
C GLU A 143 12.64 4.60 3.96
N VAL A 144 12.54 3.32 3.58
CA VAL A 144 12.72 2.88 2.20
C VAL A 144 11.66 3.51 1.28
N ASP A 145 10.39 3.53 1.71
CA ASP A 145 9.31 4.10 0.91
C ASP A 145 9.51 5.61 0.70
N ALA A 146 9.81 6.36 1.77
CA ALA A 146 10.05 7.80 1.69
C ALA A 146 11.29 8.17 0.87
N GLU A 147 12.35 7.36 0.92
CA GLU A 147 13.50 7.54 0.04
C GLU A 147 13.13 7.25 -1.41
N ALA A 148 12.39 6.18 -1.66
CA ALA A 148 12.03 5.74 -2.99
C ALA A 148 11.07 6.72 -3.71
N GLU A 149 10.20 7.44 -2.98
CA GLU A 149 9.35 8.51 -3.53
C GLU A 149 10.14 9.66 -4.16
N LYS A 150 11.35 9.96 -3.64
CA LYS A 150 12.23 11.01 -4.21
C LYS A 150 12.71 10.69 -5.63
N TRP A 151 12.63 9.42 -6.02
CA TRP A 151 13.12 8.91 -7.29
C TRP A 151 12.00 8.52 -8.26
N ASP A 152 10.73 8.74 -7.91
CA ASP A 152 9.58 8.32 -8.73
C ASP A 152 9.47 9.06 -10.08
N GLU A 153 10.10 10.24 -10.23
CA GLU A 153 10.21 10.93 -11.53
C GLU A 153 11.06 10.14 -12.55
N TYR A 154 11.93 9.26 -12.07
CA TYR A 154 12.75 8.36 -12.88
C TYR A 154 12.12 6.97 -12.94
N ALA A 155 10.96 6.88 -13.61
CA ALA A 155 10.08 5.70 -13.68
C ALA A 155 10.76 4.37 -14.10
N GLU A 156 12.00 4.41 -14.58
CA GLU A 156 12.78 3.25 -15.03
C GLU A 156 14.02 2.92 -14.16
N ASN A 157 14.07 3.38 -12.91
CA ASN A 157 15.17 2.99 -12.01
C ASN A 157 14.94 1.58 -11.41
N ASP A 158 15.66 0.59 -11.96
CA ASP A 158 15.62 -0.79 -11.51
C ASP A 158 16.03 -0.99 -10.04
N ILE A 159 16.96 -0.17 -9.51
CA ILE A 159 17.40 -0.24 -8.12
C ILE A 159 16.22 0.12 -7.20
N VAL A 160 15.51 1.21 -7.51
CA VAL A 160 14.35 1.68 -6.76
C VAL A 160 13.20 0.67 -6.82
N LYS A 161 12.90 0.16 -8.02
CA LYS A 161 11.86 -0.89 -8.20
C LYS A 161 12.18 -2.14 -7.35
N ARG A 162 13.44 -2.56 -7.31
CA ARG A 162 13.88 -3.71 -6.51
C ARG A 162 13.83 -3.42 -5.00
N ALA A 163 14.25 -2.24 -4.57
CA ALA A 163 14.17 -1.83 -3.17
C ALA A 163 12.72 -1.83 -2.65
N LYS A 164 11.77 -1.24 -3.40
CA LYS A 164 10.34 -1.27 -3.08
C LYS A 164 9.81 -2.71 -2.98
N ALA A 165 10.16 -3.57 -3.95
CA ALA A 165 9.75 -4.97 -3.94
C ALA A 165 10.30 -5.73 -2.73
N MET A 166 11.59 -5.59 -2.43
CA MET A 166 12.24 -6.23 -1.27
C MET A 166 11.64 -5.75 0.06
N SER A 167 11.39 -4.44 0.20
CA SER A 167 10.75 -3.86 1.39
C SER A 167 9.36 -4.47 1.64
N SER A 168 8.54 -4.52 0.58
CA SER A 168 7.21 -5.16 0.66
C SER A 168 7.30 -6.65 1.02
N MET A 169 8.23 -7.39 0.41
CA MET A 169 8.42 -8.80 0.68
C MET A 169 8.80 -9.06 2.14
N ALA A 170 9.79 -8.33 2.65
CA ALA A 170 10.24 -8.46 4.03
C ALA A 170 9.14 -8.07 5.03
N TYR A 171 8.34 -7.03 4.73
CA TYR A 171 7.21 -6.66 5.59
C TYR A 171 6.14 -7.77 5.65
N ASN A 172 5.84 -8.42 4.53
CA ASN A 172 4.93 -9.57 4.51
C ASN A 172 5.47 -10.77 5.31
N MET A 173 6.78 -11.03 5.27
CA MET A 173 7.42 -12.04 6.11
C MET A 173 7.32 -11.70 7.59
N TYR A 174 7.46 -10.42 7.95
CA TYR A 174 7.22 -9.95 9.32
C TYR A 174 5.76 -10.14 9.75
N LEU A 175 4.79 -9.73 8.92
CA LEU A 175 3.36 -9.91 9.23
C LEU A 175 3.01 -11.37 9.48
N PHE A 176 3.61 -12.30 8.73
CA PHE A 176 3.44 -13.74 8.95
C PHE A 176 3.82 -14.16 10.37
N THR A 177 4.92 -13.63 10.92
CA THR A 177 5.33 -13.95 12.30
C THR A 177 4.28 -13.52 13.34
N ARG A 178 3.45 -12.52 13.01
CA ARG A 178 2.34 -12.03 13.85
C ARG A 178 1.02 -12.79 13.62
N GLY A 179 1.00 -13.73 12.68
CA GLY A 179 -0.22 -14.40 12.22
C GLY A 179 -1.12 -13.50 11.36
N ASP A 180 -0.56 -12.43 10.78
CA ASP A 180 -1.26 -11.46 9.92
C ASP A 180 -0.68 -11.47 8.50
N GLY A 181 -1.29 -10.71 7.59
CA GLY A 181 -0.81 -10.51 6.24
C GLY A 181 -1.18 -11.64 5.27
N PRO A 182 -0.60 -11.61 4.05
CA PRO A 182 -1.03 -12.47 2.95
C PRO A 182 -0.50 -13.91 3.04
N LEU A 183 0.64 -14.12 3.70
CA LEU A 183 1.25 -15.45 3.85
C LEU A 183 0.47 -16.25 4.90
N LYS A 184 0.04 -17.48 4.58
CA LYS A 184 -0.81 -18.28 5.48
C LYS A 184 -0.13 -19.56 5.96
N THR A 185 0.86 -20.03 5.22
CA THR A 185 1.57 -21.28 5.52
C THR A 185 3.07 -21.03 5.61
N THR A 186 3.77 -21.93 6.31
CA THR A 186 5.24 -21.93 6.33
C THR A 186 5.83 -22.12 4.93
N HIS A 187 5.13 -22.85 4.04
CA HIS A 187 5.52 -22.95 2.64
C HIS A 187 5.50 -21.57 1.96
N ASP A 188 4.44 -20.77 2.15
CA ASP A 188 4.37 -19.40 1.60
C ASP A 188 5.52 -18.53 2.09
N LEU A 189 5.91 -18.69 3.37
CA LEU A 189 7.06 -17.99 3.95
C LEU A 189 8.38 -18.36 3.26
N PHE A 190 8.65 -19.65 3.06
CA PHE A 190 9.87 -20.10 2.38
C PHE A 190 9.91 -19.64 0.92
N THR A 191 8.79 -19.75 0.19
CA THR A 191 8.68 -19.23 -1.17
C THR A 191 8.93 -17.72 -1.22
N GLN A 192 8.40 -16.97 -0.24
CA GLN A 192 8.66 -15.54 -0.14
C GLN A 192 10.15 -15.22 0.12
N ALA A 193 10.82 -16.01 0.96
CA ALA A 193 12.25 -15.87 1.23
C ALA A 193 13.10 -16.15 -0.03
N GLU A 194 12.71 -17.14 -0.84
CA GLU A 194 13.34 -17.41 -2.14
C GLU A 194 13.21 -16.22 -3.09
N PHE A 195 11.99 -15.66 -3.23
CA PHE A 195 11.77 -14.47 -4.06
C PHE A 195 12.53 -13.24 -3.54
N PHE A 196 12.58 -13.04 -2.22
CA PHE A 196 13.36 -11.98 -1.61
C PHE A 196 14.84 -12.09 -1.98
N ALA A 197 15.41 -13.29 -1.83
CA ALA A 197 16.80 -13.56 -2.18
C ALA A 197 17.07 -13.36 -3.68
N GLU A 198 16.12 -13.73 -4.56
CA GLU A 198 16.22 -13.48 -5.99
C GLU A 198 16.27 -11.97 -6.31
N GLN A 199 15.39 -11.17 -5.70
CA GLN A 199 15.39 -9.72 -5.88
C GLN A 199 16.67 -9.07 -5.36
N ALA A 200 17.14 -9.51 -4.19
CA ALA A 200 18.38 -9.04 -3.60
C ALA A 200 19.60 -9.35 -4.47
N ASN A 201 19.67 -10.55 -5.07
CA ASN A 201 20.73 -10.92 -6.00
C ASN A 201 20.70 -10.07 -7.29
N LYS A 202 19.50 -9.80 -7.82
CA LYS A 202 19.35 -8.91 -8.98
C LYS A 202 19.76 -7.47 -8.64
N MET A 203 19.37 -6.98 -7.46
CA MET A 203 19.76 -5.66 -6.97
C MET A 203 21.28 -5.56 -6.82
N TYR A 204 21.91 -6.55 -6.19
CA TYR A 204 23.37 -6.64 -6.06
C TYR A 204 24.07 -6.52 -7.41
N LYS A 205 23.60 -7.25 -8.44
CA LYS A 205 24.14 -7.17 -9.80
C LYS A 205 24.00 -5.77 -10.40
N THR A 206 22.79 -5.20 -10.37
CA THR A 206 22.52 -3.86 -10.94
C THR A 206 23.38 -2.79 -10.27
N VAL A 207 23.47 -2.77 -8.94
CA VAL A 207 24.27 -1.76 -8.23
C VAL A 207 25.77 -2.00 -8.46
N ARG A 208 26.21 -3.26 -8.55
CA ARG A 208 27.61 -3.58 -8.86
C ARG A 208 28.00 -3.14 -10.27
N GLU A 209 27.14 -3.36 -11.27
CA GLU A 209 27.33 -2.86 -12.63
C GLU A 209 27.43 -1.32 -12.64
N PHE A 210 26.47 -0.64 -11.99
CA PHE A 210 26.49 0.81 -11.82
C PHE A 210 27.79 1.29 -11.16
N SER A 211 28.28 0.59 -10.15
CA SER A 211 29.52 0.97 -9.45
C SER A 211 30.74 1.01 -10.39
N TYR A 212 30.77 0.22 -11.46
CA TYR A 212 31.87 0.26 -12.42
C TYR A 212 31.89 1.53 -13.28
N GLU A 213 30.74 2.16 -13.48
CA GLU A 213 30.60 3.42 -14.23
C GLU A 213 30.96 4.65 -13.37
N VAL A 214 30.88 4.52 -12.05
CA VAL A 214 31.21 5.59 -11.11
C VAL A 214 32.73 5.67 -10.89
N PRO A 215 33.36 6.87 -11.02
CA PRO A 215 34.75 7.09 -10.67
C PRO A 215 35.08 6.66 -9.23
N GLY A 216 36.34 6.36 -8.94
CA GLY A 216 36.76 6.03 -7.58
C GLY A 216 36.47 7.18 -6.61
N SER A 217 35.65 6.93 -5.59
CA SER A 217 35.31 7.88 -4.53
C SER A 217 35.09 7.16 -3.20
N ALA A 218 35.06 7.91 -2.09
CA ALA A 218 34.79 7.35 -0.76
C ALA A 218 33.40 6.70 -0.69
N GLU A 219 32.41 7.33 -1.33
CA GLU A 219 31.02 6.87 -1.42
C GLU A 219 30.93 5.55 -2.19
N LYS A 220 31.70 5.39 -3.27
CA LYS A 220 31.78 4.12 -4.01
C LYS A 220 32.36 3.00 -3.14
N SER A 221 33.40 3.30 -2.36
CA SER A 221 33.99 2.32 -1.45
C SER A 221 33.02 1.90 -0.35
N GLU A 222 32.28 2.85 0.23
CA GLU A 222 31.25 2.58 1.24
C GLU A 222 30.10 1.75 0.65
N LEU A 223 29.59 2.12 -0.52
CA LEU A 223 28.57 1.36 -1.23
C LEU A 223 29.01 -0.09 -1.48
N SER A 224 30.26 -0.29 -1.86
CA SER A 224 30.81 -1.63 -2.10
C SER A 224 30.81 -2.49 -0.83
N VAL A 225 31.17 -1.90 0.32
CA VAL A 225 31.14 -2.60 1.62
C VAL A 225 29.70 -2.99 1.99
N ILE A 226 28.72 -2.11 1.73
CA ILE A 226 27.31 -2.40 1.99
C ILE A 226 26.81 -3.54 1.08
N LEU A 227 27.16 -3.51 -0.21
CA LEU A 227 26.74 -4.53 -1.18
C LEU A 227 27.24 -5.93 -0.83
N GLU A 228 28.47 -6.07 -0.35
CA GLU A 228 29.05 -7.37 0.03
C GLU A 228 28.33 -8.04 1.22
N ARG A 229 27.49 -7.29 1.96
CA ARG A 229 26.66 -7.85 3.04
C ARG A 229 25.39 -8.52 2.52
N ILE A 230 24.90 -8.14 1.34
CA ILE A 230 23.63 -8.61 0.80
C ILE A 230 23.61 -10.15 0.64
N PRO A 231 24.61 -10.80 0.00
CA PRO A 231 24.61 -12.25 -0.16
C PRO A 231 24.55 -13.00 1.17
N VAL A 232 25.26 -12.50 2.19
CA VAL A 232 25.29 -13.10 3.54
C VAL A 232 23.92 -13.04 4.19
N HIS A 233 23.24 -11.90 4.13
CA HIS A 233 21.90 -11.75 4.71
C HIS A 233 20.84 -12.57 3.95
N CYS A 234 20.94 -12.69 2.63
CA CYS A 234 20.06 -13.56 1.85
C CYS A 234 20.23 -15.03 2.24
N GLN A 235 21.47 -15.49 2.40
CA GLN A 235 21.74 -16.87 2.83
C GLN A 235 21.17 -17.13 4.23
N GLN A 236 21.31 -16.19 5.17
CA GLN A 236 20.74 -16.31 6.51
C GLN A 236 19.21 -16.41 6.52
N LEU A 237 18.54 -15.76 5.57
CA LEU A 237 17.07 -15.75 5.47
C LEU A 237 16.51 -17.05 4.88
N GLN A 238 17.31 -17.78 4.10
CA GLN A 238 16.90 -19.02 3.42
C GLN A 238 17.13 -20.29 4.24
N VAL A 239 17.89 -20.21 5.34
CA VAL A 239 18.21 -21.33 6.25
C VAL A 239 17.17 -21.44 7.36
#